data_AF-A0A3C0IEI5-F1
#
_entry.id   AF-A0A3C0IEI5-F1
#
_cell.length_a   1.000
_cell.length_b   1.000
_cell.length_c   1.000
_cell.angle_alpha   90.00
_cell.angle_beta   90.00
_cell.angle_gamma   90.00
#
_symmetry.space_group_name_H-M   'P 1'
#
loop_
_entity.id
_entity.type
_entity.pdbx_description
1 polymer ?
#
loop_
_entity_poly.entity_id
_entity_poly.type
_entity_poly.pdbx_seq_one_letter_code
_entity_poly.pdbx_strand_id
1 'polypeptide(L)'
;LFVLLFITWFTQWQTMQLWLVEQVWMPWWQAVSHSRGLLIGLSFAGFGLLALLGMAWQRWGTPLRQHLLSFAQGLWSFAKLRHPLWFWGYTLCIWIGYFGMTYGWLLALRETAHLGWEAGLFLLAVGSLARSIPIQGGGLGAYHWLFSHAIALWDVPLTIGIALAIVNHGFQTLLYVIIGLLSYGFWIKDKLKNPA
;
A
#
# COMPACT_ATOMS: atom_id res chain seq x y z
N LEU A 1 -7.85 -4.33 3.18
CA LEU A 1 -6.48 -3.86 3.48
C LEU A 1 -6.19 -3.96 4.97
N PHE A 2 -6.82 -3.17 5.85
CA PHE A 2 -6.53 -3.23 7.29
C PHE A 2 -6.66 -4.61 7.93
N VAL A 3 -7.71 -5.37 7.58
CA VAL A 3 -7.86 -6.77 8.00
C VAL A 3 -6.72 -7.65 7.49
N LEU A 4 -6.28 -7.43 6.26
CA LEU A 4 -5.16 -8.17 5.68
C LEU A 4 -3.84 -7.80 6.38
N LEU A 5 -3.59 -6.52 6.63
CA LEU A 5 -2.43 -6.06 7.41
C LEU A 5 -2.44 -6.67 8.81
N PHE A 6 -3.61 -6.71 9.45
CA PHE A 6 -3.79 -7.33 10.75
C PHE A 6 -3.48 -8.83 10.69
N ILE A 7 -4.03 -9.57 9.73
CA ILE A 7 -3.73 -10.99 9.54
C ILE A 7 -2.24 -11.20 9.32
N THR A 8 -1.62 -10.48 8.38
CA THR A 8 -0.19 -10.56 8.08
C THR A 8 0.68 -10.22 9.28
N TRP A 9 0.31 -9.20 10.07
CA TRP A 9 1.02 -8.80 11.28
C TRP A 9 1.07 -9.92 12.31
N PHE A 10 -0.05 -10.63 12.50
CA PHE A 10 -0.11 -11.72 13.46
C PHE A 10 0.48 -13.03 12.92
N THR A 11 0.28 -13.37 11.65
CA THR A 11 0.82 -14.60 11.06
C THR A 11 2.32 -14.50 10.79
N GLN A 12 2.83 -13.30 10.50
CA GLN A 12 4.23 -13.08 10.10
C GLN A 12 4.88 -11.99 10.95
N TRP A 13 4.62 -12.02 12.25
CA TRP A 13 5.16 -11.06 13.21
C TRP A 13 6.68 -10.88 13.07
N GLN A 14 7.42 -11.98 13.02
CA GLN A 14 8.88 -11.97 12.93
C GLN A 14 9.35 -11.34 11.62
N THR A 15 8.79 -11.78 10.49
CA THR A 15 9.14 -11.25 9.16
C THR A 15 8.79 -9.78 9.01
N MET A 16 7.60 -9.35 9.47
CA MET A 16 7.20 -7.95 9.45
C MET A 16 8.10 -7.08 10.33
N GLN A 17 8.44 -7.55 11.53
CA GLN A 17 9.29 -6.79 12.43
C GLN A 17 10.70 -6.65 11.84
N LEU A 18 11.30 -7.73 11.33
CA LEU A 18 12.60 -7.69 10.67
C LEU A 18 12.59 -6.72 9.49
N TRP A 19 11.60 -6.83 8.61
CA TRP A 19 11.44 -5.92 7.48
C TRP A 19 11.34 -4.45 7.91
N LEU A 20 10.47 -4.16 8.89
CA LEU A 20 10.29 -2.79 9.39
C LEU A 20 11.57 -2.25 10.02
N VAL A 21 12.27 -3.08 10.78
CA VAL A 21 13.50 -2.67 11.44
C VAL A 21 14.59 -2.40 10.41
N GLU A 22 14.82 -3.31 9.48
CA GLU A 22 15.90 -3.18 8.49
C GLU A 22 15.64 -2.10 7.45
N GLN A 23 14.40 -1.98 6.97
CA GLN A 23 14.06 -1.11 5.83
C GLN A 23 13.59 0.29 6.26
N VAL A 24 13.00 0.41 7.45
CA VAL A 24 12.41 1.68 7.90
C VAL A 24 13.16 2.22 9.12
N TRP A 25 13.25 1.45 10.19
CA TRP A 25 13.76 1.95 11.47
C TRP A 25 15.26 2.21 11.46
N MET A 26 16.08 1.25 11.03
CA MET A 26 17.53 1.33 11.08
C MET A 26 18.10 2.44 10.19
N PRO A 27 17.70 2.59 8.91
CA PRO A 27 18.18 3.68 8.07
C PRO A 27 17.78 5.05 8.63
N TRP A 28 16.54 5.16 9.13
CA TRP A 28 16.06 6.38 9.77
C TRP A 28 16.85 6.71 11.04
N TRP A 29 17.03 5.72 11.91
CA TRP A 29 17.76 5.88 13.17
C TRP A 29 19.21 6.26 12.91
N GLN A 30 19.90 5.60 11.99
CA GLN A 30 21.28 5.91 11.64
C GLN A 30 21.43 7.31 11.05
N ALA A 31 20.52 7.73 10.17
CA ALA A 31 20.51 9.07 9.59
C ALA A 31 20.36 10.16 10.65
N VAL A 32 19.53 9.90 11.67
CA VAL A 32 19.27 10.85 12.75
C VAL A 32 20.37 10.80 13.82
N SER A 33 20.85 9.61 14.22
CA SER A 33 21.77 9.42 15.33
C SER A 33 23.19 9.92 15.05
N HIS A 34 23.64 9.90 13.79
CA HIS A 34 25.00 10.31 13.42
C HIS A 34 25.17 11.83 13.32
N SER A 35 24.08 12.58 13.22
CA SER A 35 24.13 14.04 13.07
C SER A 35 23.58 14.71 14.32
N ARG A 36 24.50 15.17 15.18
CA ARG A 36 24.16 15.99 16.36
C ARG A 36 23.36 17.24 15.95
N GLY A 37 23.64 17.81 14.77
CA GLY A 37 22.90 18.93 14.20
C GLY A 37 21.46 18.57 13.79
N LEU A 38 21.23 17.39 13.19
CA LEU A 38 19.88 16.92 12.85
C LEU A 38 19.07 16.60 14.10
N LEU A 39 19.67 16.05 15.16
CA LEU A 39 18.98 15.81 16.43
C LEU A 39 18.49 17.12 17.07
N ILE A 40 19.36 18.12 17.12
CA ILE A 40 19.03 19.44 17.64
C ILE A 40 17.97 20.09 16.73
N GLY A 41 18.16 20.03 15.42
CA GLY A 41 17.20 20.55 14.43
C GLY A 41 15.82 19.90 14.50
N LEU A 42 15.74 18.57 14.63
CA LEU A 42 14.49 17.82 14.81
C LEU A 42 13.82 18.12 16.14
N SER A 43 14.60 18.37 17.20
CA SER A 43 14.07 18.77 18.50
C SER A 43 13.44 20.17 18.45
N PHE A 44 14.11 21.13 17.81
CA PHE A 44 13.55 22.47 17.57
C PHE A 44 12.37 22.44 16.60
N ALA A 45 12.43 21.63 15.54
CA ALA A 45 11.32 21.44 14.61
C ALA A 45 10.13 20.75 15.28
N GLY A 46 10.37 19.79 16.18
CA GLY A 46 9.35 19.14 16.99
C GLY A 46 8.68 20.10 17.95
N PHE A 47 9.45 20.93 18.66
CA PHE A 47 8.91 22.00 19.52
C PHE A 47 8.14 23.05 18.73
N GLY A 48 8.66 23.48 17.58
CA GLY A 48 7.98 24.39 16.66
C GLY A 48 6.70 23.79 16.10
N LEU A 49 6.71 22.52 15.71
CA LEU A 49 5.53 21.79 15.28
C LEU A 49 4.51 21.67 16.40
N LEU A 50 4.91 21.36 17.64
CA LEU A 50 4.01 21.30 18.79
C LEU A 50 3.39 22.67 19.11
N ALA A 51 4.16 23.75 19.03
CA ALA A 51 3.66 25.11 19.19
C ALA A 51 2.68 25.50 18.07
N LEU A 52 3.03 25.20 16.81
CA LEU A 52 2.16 25.39 15.64
C LEU A 52 0.90 24.53 15.72
N LEU A 53 0.99 23.29 16.19
CA LEU A 53 -0.15 22.42 16.43
C LEU A 53 -1.02 22.95 17.58
N GLY A 54 -0.46 23.52 18.63
CA GLY A 54 -1.21 24.18 19.70
C GLY A 54 -1.95 25.44 19.23
N MET A 55 -1.30 26.25 18.39
CA MET A 55 -1.93 27.43 17.77
C MET A 55 -2.98 27.05 16.72
N ALA A 56 -2.68 26.04 15.90
CA ALA A 56 -3.60 25.48 14.93
C ALA A 56 -4.75 24.75 15.62
N TRP A 57 -4.57 24.15 16.80
CA TRP A 57 -5.64 23.53 17.57
C TRP A 57 -6.72 24.55 17.95
N GLN A 58 -6.32 25.75 18.37
CA GLN A 58 -7.26 26.84 18.67
C GLN A 58 -7.98 27.37 17.42
N ARG A 59 -7.32 27.37 16.25
CA ARG A 59 -7.85 28.00 15.02
C ARG A 59 -8.50 27.01 14.05
N TRP A 60 -8.10 25.75 14.07
CA TRP A 60 -8.42 24.68 13.11
C TRP A 60 -9.05 23.45 13.78
N GLY A 61 -9.35 23.51 15.09
CA GLY A 61 -10.05 22.43 15.79
C GLY A 61 -11.40 22.08 15.16
N THR A 62 -12.12 23.06 14.60
CA THR A 62 -13.40 22.85 13.91
C THR A 62 -13.26 22.13 12.56
N PRO A 63 -12.42 22.55 11.60
CA PRO A 63 -12.22 21.81 10.35
C PRO A 63 -11.56 20.44 10.59
N LEU A 64 -10.59 20.31 11.49
CA LEU A 64 -10.01 19.00 11.81
C LEU A 64 -11.07 18.03 12.36
N ARG A 65 -11.92 18.49 13.29
CA ARG A 65 -13.05 17.71 13.79
C ARG A 65 -14.02 17.32 12.67
N GLN A 66 -14.31 18.23 11.74
CA GLN A 66 -15.16 17.93 10.58
C GLN A 66 -14.52 16.88 9.66
N HIS A 67 -13.23 16.95 9.38
CA HIS A 67 -12.52 15.94 8.59
C HIS A 67 -12.50 14.58 9.29
N LEU A 68 -12.22 14.54 10.60
CA LEU A 68 -12.25 13.30 11.39
C LEU A 68 -13.66 12.70 11.46
N LEU A 69 -14.69 13.54 11.64
CA LEU A 69 -16.09 13.09 11.61
C LEU A 69 -16.48 12.57 10.23
N SER A 70 -16.12 13.27 9.15
CA SER A 70 -16.36 12.81 7.78
C SER A 70 -15.62 11.51 7.47
N PHE A 71 -14.39 11.35 7.96
CA PHE A 71 -13.64 10.11 7.85
C PHE A 71 -14.32 8.98 8.62
N ALA A 72 -14.74 9.22 9.87
CA ALA A 72 -15.47 8.25 10.68
C ALA A 72 -16.83 7.88 10.07
N GLN A 73 -17.54 8.84 9.48
CA GLN A 73 -18.79 8.60 8.74
C GLN A 73 -18.52 7.80 7.46
N GLY A 74 -17.42 8.07 6.76
CA GLY A 74 -16.95 7.31 5.61
C GLY A 74 -16.63 5.85 5.99
N LEU A 75 -15.92 5.65 7.10
CA LEU A 75 -15.71 4.32 7.66
C LEU A 75 -17.05 3.67 8.01
N TRP A 76 -17.98 4.35 8.68
CA TRP A 76 -19.27 3.76 9.05
C TRP A 76 -20.26 3.61 7.88
N SER A 77 -19.94 4.11 6.69
CA SER A 77 -20.86 4.11 5.54
C SER A 77 -21.24 2.68 5.11
N PHE A 78 -20.36 1.70 5.30
CA PHE A 78 -20.65 0.30 4.97
C PHE A 78 -21.80 -0.28 5.81
N ALA A 79 -22.02 0.23 7.03
CA ALA A 79 -23.11 -0.22 7.90
C ALA A 79 -24.49 0.27 7.41
N LYS A 80 -24.53 1.24 6.51
CA LYS A 80 -25.76 1.77 5.90
C LYS A 80 -26.11 1.10 4.56
N LEU A 81 -25.34 0.10 4.13
CA LEU A 81 -25.58 -0.59 2.88
C LEU A 81 -26.87 -1.42 2.95
N ARG A 82 -27.69 -1.33 1.89
CA ARG A 82 -28.93 -2.12 1.75
C ARG A 82 -28.66 -3.63 1.75
N HIS A 83 -27.46 -4.05 1.30
CA HIS A 83 -27.06 -5.44 1.11
C HIS A 83 -25.62 -5.68 1.60
N PRO A 84 -25.37 -5.66 2.92
CA PRO A 84 -24.01 -5.71 3.47
C PRO A 84 -23.30 -7.04 3.19
N LEU A 85 -24.02 -8.17 3.17
CA LEU A 85 -23.44 -9.48 2.88
C LEU A 85 -22.82 -9.55 1.48
N TRP A 86 -23.52 -9.02 0.48
CA TRP A 86 -23.01 -8.97 -0.90
C TRP A 86 -21.76 -8.10 -1.00
N PHE A 87 -21.75 -6.95 -0.31
CA PHE A 87 -20.57 -6.08 -0.25
C PHE A 87 -19.35 -6.82 0.32
N TRP A 88 -19.51 -7.52 1.45
CA TRP A 88 -18.42 -8.29 2.05
C TRP A 88 -18.00 -9.47 1.18
N GLY A 89 -18.95 -10.16 0.54
CA GLY A 89 -18.66 -11.23 -0.41
C GLY A 89 -17.82 -10.76 -1.59
N TYR A 90 -18.23 -9.67 -2.27
CA TYR A 90 -17.44 -9.09 -3.35
C TYR A 90 -16.08 -8.58 -2.89
N THR A 91 -16.03 -7.93 -1.72
CA THR A 91 -14.77 -7.47 -1.13
C THR A 91 -13.82 -8.64 -0.92
N LEU A 92 -14.29 -9.73 -0.33
CA LEU A 92 -13.49 -10.94 -0.13
C LEU A 92 -13.02 -11.54 -1.46
N CYS A 93 -13.91 -11.66 -2.46
CA CYS A 93 -13.56 -12.15 -3.79
C CYS A 93 -12.46 -11.30 -4.45
N ILE A 94 -12.52 -9.97 -4.32
CA ILE A 94 -11.49 -9.07 -4.83
C ILE A 94 -10.14 -9.33 -4.13
N TRP A 95 -10.13 -9.47 -2.80
CA TRP A 95 -8.90 -9.75 -2.05
C TRP A 95 -8.31 -11.13 -2.38
N ILE A 96 -9.15 -12.15 -2.54
CA ILE A 96 -8.74 -13.48 -2.99
C ILE A 96 -8.16 -13.39 -4.41
N GLY A 97 -8.77 -12.62 -5.30
CA GLY A 97 -8.24 -12.37 -6.64
C GLY A 97 -6.87 -11.68 -6.62
N TYR A 98 -6.69 -10.65 -5.79
CA TYR A 98 -5.39 -10.01 -5.61
C TYR A 98 -4.34 -10.93 -5.00
N PHE A 99 -4.73 -11.78 -4.06
CA PHE A 99 -3.86 -12.82 -3.52
C PHE A 99 -3.48 -13.82 -4.60
N GLY A 100 -4.45 -14.36 -5.34
CA GLY A 100 -4.22 -15.32 -6.42
C GLY A 100 -3.32 -14.76 -7.51
N MET A 101 -3.48 -13.48 -7.87
CA MET A 101 -2.56 -12.79 -8.78
C MET A 101 -1.14 -12.72 -8.21
N THR A 102 -0.99 -12.22 -6.97
CA THR A 102 0.33 -12.04 -6.35
C THR A 102 1.05 -13.38 -6.17
N TYR A 103 0.33 -14.38 -5.67
CA TYR A 103 0.85 -15.73 -5.45
C TYR A 103 1.14 -16.45 -6.77
N GLY A 104 0.29 -16.28 -7.79
CA GLY A 104 0.51 -16.84 -9.13
C GLY A 104 1.83 -16.36 -9.76
N TRP A 105 2.21 -15.10 -9.56
CA TRP A 105 3.51 -14.60 -10.02
C TRP A 105 4.69 -15.23 -9.30
N LEU A 106 4.56 -15.55 -8.00
CA LEU A 106 5.61 -16.28 -7.28
C LEU A 106 5.79 -17.70 -7.85
N LEU A 107 4.70 -18.35 -8.22
CA LEU A 107 4.75 -19.67 -8.83
C LEU A 107 5.32 -19.68 -10.26
N ALA A 108 5.34 -18.53 -10.93
CA ALA A 108 5.80 -18.40 -12.31
C ALA A 108 7.33 -18.46 -12.45
N LEU A 109 8.09 -18.15 -11.39
CA LEU A 109 9.56 -18.18 -11.40
C LEU A 109 10.08 -19.32 -10.52
N ARG A 110 11.12 -20.00 -11.01
CA ARG A 110 11.73 -21.13 -10.30
C ARG A 110 12.34 -20.71 -8.96
N GLU A 111 12.85 -19.49 -8.89
CA GLU A 111 13.46 -18.86 -7.73
C GLU A 111 12.44 -18.55 -6.62
N THR A 112 11.15 -18.48 -6.94
CA THR A 112 10.10 -18.09 -5.98
C THR A 112 8.97 -19.10 -5.86
N ALA A 113 8.93 -20.13 -6.72
CA ALA A 113 7.87 -21.13 -6.72
C ALA A 113 7.84 -22.01 -5.46
N HIS A 114 8.95 -22.08 -4.73
CA HIS A 114 9.03 -22.78 -3.46
C HIS A 114 8.41 -21.99 -2.29
N LEU A 115 8.07 -20.71 -2.50
CA LEU A 115 7.49 -19.87 -1.47
C LEU A 115 6.01 -20.25 -1.22
N GLY A 116 5.67 -20.37 0.06
CA GLY A 116 4.31 -20.67 0.50
C GLY A 116 3.35 -19.48 0.34
N TRP A 117 2.06 -19.75 0.59
CA TRP A 117 1.00 -18.76 0.59
C TRP A 117 1.26 -17.59 1.56
N GLU A 118 2.02 -17.82 2.63
CA GLU A 118 2.46 -16.80 3.57
C GLU A 118 3.25 -15.69 2.86
N ALA A 119 4.28 -16.02 2.10
CA ALA A 119 5.04 -15.03 1.33
C ALA A 119 4.13 -14.23 0.38
N GLY A 120 3.16 -14.90 -0.26
CA GLY A 120 2.16 -14.26 -1.11
C GLY A 120 1.29 -13.24 -0.35
N LEU A 121 0.82 -13.58 0.86
CA LEU A 121 0.03 -12.67 1.70
C LEU A 121 0.86 -11.48 2.18
N PHE A 122 2.12 -11.70 2.53
CA PHE A 122 3.02 -10.64 2.96
C PHE A 122 3.31 -9.66 1.83
N LEU A 123 3.63 -10.17 0.64
CA LEU A 123 3.88 -9.35 -0.53
C LEU A 123 2.63 -8.60 -0.98
N LEU A 124 1.44 -9.19 -0.83
CA LEU A 124 0.18 -8.50 -1.04
C LEU A 124 -0.02 -7.36 -0.03
N ALA A 125 0.29 -7.59 1.25
CA ALA A 125 0.21 -6.58 2.31
C ALA A 125 1.16 -5.40 2.04
N VAL A 126 2.45 -5.69 1.90
CA VAL A 126 3.50 -4.69 1.64
C VAL A 126 3.25 -3.99 0.31
N GLY A 127 2.91 -4.72 -0.75
CA GLY A 127 2.62 -4.16 -2.07
C GLY A 127 1.38 -3.25 -2.08
N SER A 128 0.37 -3.55 -1.26
CA SER A 128 -0.83 -2.70 -1.10
C SER A 128 -0.52 -1.43 -0.31
N LEU A 129 0.31 -1.53 0.73
CA LEU A 129 0.83 -0.37 1.46
C LEU A 129 1.67 0.51 0.54
N ALA A 130 2.61 -0.08 -0.18
CA ALA A 130 3.55 0.63 -1.04
C ALA A 130 2.84 1.43 -2.15
N ARG A 131 1.73 0.92 -2.70
CA ARG A 131 0.87 1.66 -3.66
C ARG A 131 0.07 2.79 -3.00
N SER A 132 -0.22 2.69 -1.71
CA SER A 132 -1.02 3.69 -0.98
C SER A 132 -0.20 4.91 -0.54
N ILE A 133 1.13 4.79 -0.50
CA ILE A 133 2.01 5.87 -0.06
C ILE A 133 2.42 6.72 -1.28
N PRO A 134 2.20 8.05 -1.27
CA PRO A 134 2.49 8.94 -2.40
C PRO A 134 3.97 9.33 -2.45
N ILE A 135 4.87 8.35 -2.48
CA ILE A 135 6.33 8.59 -2.53
C ILE A 135 6.99 7.83 -3.69
N GLN A 136 8.03 8.43 -4.26
CA GLN A 136 8.93 7.78 -5.20
C GLN A 136 10.04 7.08 -4.41
N GLY A 137 9.89 5.78 -4.15
CA GLY A 137 10.93 4.97 -3.49
C GLY A 137 12.21 4.92 -4.33
N GLY A 138 13.25 5.66 -3.92
CA GLY A 138 14.62 5.56 -4.44
C GLY A 138 14.80 5.75 -5.96
N GLY A 139 13.83 6.38 -6.65
CA GLY A 139 13.84 6.57 -8.11
C GLY A 139 13.14 5.48 -8.94
N LEU A 140 12.91 4.28 -8.37
CA LEU A 140 12.19 3.17 -9.03
C LEU A 140 10.69 3.13 -8.68
N GLY A 141 10.24 3.94 -7.71
CA GLY A 141 8.87 3.99 -7.20
C GLY A 141 8.67 3.15 -5.94
N ALA A 142 7.80 3.60 -5.02
CA ALA A 142 7.61 2.96 -3.71
C ALA A 142 7.25 1.47 -3.84
N TYR A 143 6.37 1.13 -4.78
CA TYR A 143 5.96 -0.24 -5.01
C TYR A 143 7.14 -1.17 -5.37
N HIS A 144 7.96 -0.79 -6.35
CA HIS A 144 9.08 -1.61 -6.80
C HIS A 144 10.15 -1.80 -5.72
N TRP A 145 10.42 -0.73 -4.96
CA TRP A 145 11.38 -0.78 -3.86
C TRP A 145 10.88 -1.66 -2.70
N LEU A 146 9.68 -1.38 -2.16
CA LEU A 146 9.15 -2.10 -1.00
C LEU A 146 8.90 -3.58 -1.32
N PHE A 147 8.35 -3.89 -2.49
CA PHE A 147 8.06 -5.27 -2.90
C PHE A 147 9.35 -6.10 -3.04
N SER A 148 10.38 -5.55 -3.69
CA SER A 148 11.64 -6.26 -3.89
C SER A 148 12.41 -6.50 -2.58
N HIS A 149 12.38 -5.55 -1.65
CA HIS A 149 12.99 -5.74 -0.32
C HIS A 149 12.16 -6.67 0.57
N ALA A 150 10.85 -6.71 0.39
CA ALA A 150 9.98 -7.65 1.10
C ALA A 150 10.28 -9.10 0.70
N ILE A 151 10.40 -9.40 -0.60
CA ILE A 151 10.66 -10.78 -1.06
C ILE A 151 12.08 -11.24 -0.73
N ALA A 152 13.03 -10.31 -0.62
CA ALA A 152 14.42 -10.62 -0.26
C ALA A 152 14.57 -11.24 1.15
N LEU A 153 13.57 -11.10 2.03
CA LEU A 153 13.54 -11.77 3.33
C LEU A 153 13.40 -13.29 3.25
N TRP A 154 12.99 -13.80 2.09
CA TRP A 154 12.93 -15.24 1.79
C TRP A 154 14.14 -15.70 0.96
N ASP A 155 15.30 -15.05 1.12
CA ASP A 155 16.54 -15.35 0.40
C ASP A 155 16.42 -15.28 -1.14
N VAL A 156 15.41 -14.56 -1.63
CA VAL A 156 15.24 -14.32 -3.07
C VAL A 156 16.13 -13.15 -3.49
N PRO A 157 16.93 -13.28 -4.56
CA PRO A 157 17.77 -12.18 -5.03
C PRO A 157 16.94 -10.93 -5.33
N LEU A 158 17.43 -9.76 -4.91
CA LEU A 158 16.75 -8.47 -5.10
C LEU A 158 16.43 -8.21 -6.58
N THR A 159 17.30 -8.64 -7.50
CA THR A 159 17.10 -8.54 -8.95
C THR A 159 15.86 -9.30 -9.42
N ILE A 160 15.59 -10.48 -8.86
CA ILE A 160 14.38 -11.26 -9.13
C ILE A 160 13.16 -10.56 -8.54
N GLY A 161 13.27 -10.03 -7.31
CA GLY A 161 12.19 -9.27 -6.69
C GLY A 161 11.81 -8.01 -7.46
N ILE A 162 12.78 -7.28 -8.01
CA ILE A 162 12.56 -6.13 -8.89
C ILE A 162 11.89 -6.57 -10.19
N ALA A 163 12.37 -7.65 -10.82
CA ALA A 163 11.77 -8.19 -12.04
C ALA A 163 10.30 -8.57 -11.82
N LEU A 164 9.99 -9.28 -10.74
CA LEU A 164 8.62 -9.62 -10.36
C LEU A 164 7.75 -8.39 -10.10
N ALA A 165 8.29 -7.38 -9.41
CA ALA A 165 7.55 -6.14 -9.18
C ALA A 165 7.23 -5.41 -10.49
N ILE A 166 8.19 -5.34 -11.42
CA ILE A 166 8.01 -4.73 -12.75
C ILE A 166 6.97 -5.50 -13.56
N VAL A 167 7.08 -6.82 -13.63
CA VAL A 167 6.14 -7.66 -14.38
C VAL A 167 4.74 -7.55 -13.78
N ASN A 168 4.58 -7.75 -12.47
CA ASN A 168 3.26 -7.71 -11.83
C ASN A 168 2.59 -6.35 -12.00
N HIS A 169 3.30 -5.26 -11.68
CA HIS A 169 2.76 -3.90 -11.83
C HIS A 169 2.52 -3.55 -13.30
N GLY A 170 3.49 -3.84 -14.18
CA GLY A 170 3.41 -3.52 -15.60
C GLY A 170 2.25 -4.22 -16.31
N PHE A 171 2.05 -5.53 -16.07
CA PHE A 171 0.90 -6.25 -16.60
C PHE A 171 -0.42 -5.74 -16.04
N GLN A 172 -0.47 -5.42 -14.75
CA GLN A 172 -1.66 -4.83 -14.13
C GLN A 172 -1.99 -3.47 -14.76
N THR A 173 -1.01 -2.59 -14.93
CA THR A 173 -1.19 -1.29 -15.59
C THR A 173 -1.61 -1.47 -17.05
N LEU A 174 -0.98 -2.38 -17.78
CA LEU A 174 -1.31 -2.65 -19.17
C LEU A 174 -2.75 -3.15 -19.32
N LEU A 175 -3.18 -4.08 -18.46
CA LEU A 175 -4.56 -4.54 -18.41
C LEU A 175 -5.53 -3.40 -18.09
N TYR A 176 -5.21 -2.54 -17.12
CA TYR A 176 -6.05 -1.39 -16.78
C TYR A 176 -6.20 -0.41 -17.94
N VAL A 177 -5.11 -0.15 -18.67
CA VAL A 177 -5.14 0.70 -19.86
C VAL A 177 -5.98 0.06 -20.96
N ILE A 178 -5.75 -1.21 -21.28
CA ILE A 178 -6.48 -1.91 -22.36
C ILE A 178 -7.98 -1.95 -22.05
N ILE A 179 -8.36 -2.44 -20.86
CA ILE A 179 -9.77 -2.52 -20.46
C ILE A 179 -10.40 -1.12 -20.40
N GLY A 180 -9.68 -0.14 -19.86
CA GLY A 180 -10.15 1.25 -19.80
C GLY A 180 -10.41 1.83 -21.19
N LEU A 181 -9.52 1.61 -22.15
CA LEU A 181 -9.68 2.05 -23.54
C LEU A 181 -10.87 1.36 -24.22
N LEU A 182 -11.05 0.05 -24.00
CA LEU A 182 -12.20 -0.69 -24.53
C LEU A 182 -13.51 -0.14 -23.96
N SER A 183 -13.59 0.04 -22.64
CA SER A 183 -14.77 0.62 -21.97
C SER A 183 -15.08 2.02 -22.48
N TYR A 184 -14.05 2.86 -22.65
CA TYR A 184 -14.21 4.21 -23.18
C TYR A 184 -14.70 4.20 -24.64
N GLY A 185 -14.19 3.29 -25.47
CA GLY A 185 -14.66 3.11 -26.84
C GLY A 185 -16.14 2.68 -26.92
N PHE A 186 -16.58 1.77 -26.05
CA PHE A 186 -17.99 1.39 -25.94
C PHE A 186 -18.87 2.56 -25.50
N TRP A 187 -18.40 3.35 -24.53
CA TRP A 187 -19.11 4.54 -24.06
C TRP A 187 -19.27 5.60 -25.15
N ILE A 188 -18.22 5.89 -25.94
CA ILE A 188 -18.32 6.80 -27.08
C ILE A 188 -19.36 6.28 -28.09
N LYS A 189 -19.30 4.99 -28.44
CA LYS A 189 -20.22 4.39 -29.41
C LYS A 189 -21.68 4.51 -28.95
N ASP A 190 -21.94 4.31 -27.66
CA ASP A 190 -23.27 4.49 -27.08
C ASP A 190 -23.73 5.96 -27.16
N LYS A 191 -22.85 6.91 -26.80
CA LYS A 191 -23.14 8.35 -26.89
C LYS A 191 -23.42 8.85 -28.31
N LEU A 192 -22.73 8.29 -29.30
CA LEU A 192 -22.98 8.63 -30.71
C LEU A 192 -24.32 8.08 -31.22
N LYS A 193 -24.78 6.94 -30.67
CA LYS A 193 -26.08 6.35 -31.03
C LYS A 193 -27.26 7.02 -30.32
N ASN A 194 -27.04 7.51 -29.10
CA ASN A 194 -28.04 8.16 -28.26
C ASN A 194 -27.60 9.59 -27.89
N PRO A 195 -27.53 10.53 -28.87
CA PRO A 195 -27.29 11.93 -28.56
C PRO A 195 -28.45 12.47 -27.71
N ALA A 196 -28.11 13.18 -26.63
CA ALA A 196 -29.08 13.77 -25.70
C ALA A 196 -29.88 14.91 -26.36
#